data_AF-A0A9W4U5E5-F1
#
_entry.id   AF-A0A9W4U5E5-F1
#
_cell.length_a   1.000
_cell.length_b   1.000
_cell.length_c   1.000
_cell.angle_alpha   90.00
_cell.angle_beta   90.00
_cell.angle_gamma   90.00
#
_symmetry.space_group_name_H-M   'P 1'
#
loop_
_entity.id
_entity.type
_entity.pdbx_description
1 polymer ?
#
loop_
_entity_poly.entity_id
_entity_poly.type
_entity_poly.pdbx_seq_one_letter_code
_entity_poly.pdbx_strand_id
1 'polypeptide(L)'
;MRQEDNYKLEGDIDADSVYGGAPDSSEPFNRFLDLASSRPNFLPPWWNDAKRAECEAFSMSDDWCNLAAGVQKQDIIDHYNDPNFPMQLRMLGEVVYKRGPGGQDGTGMMNMMANLETYDGPKKYSVMHINHSST
;
A
#
# COMPACT_ATOMS: atom_id res chain seq x y z
N MET A 1 -3.90 -2.13 1.79
CA MET A 1 -2.73 -2.10 2.70
C MET A 1 -2.63 -0.87 3.58
N ARG A 2 -2.41 0.37 3.07
CA ARG A 2 -2.08 1.50 3.96
C ARG A 2 -3.10 1.74 5.06
N GLN A 3 -4.39 1.73 4.74
CA GLN A 3 -5.46 1.92 5.73
C GLN A 3 -5.52 0.76 6.74
N GLU A 4 -5.31 -0.48 6.30
CA GLU A 4 -5.23 -1.64 7.19
C GLU A 4 -4.04 -1.53 8.16
N ASP A 5 -2.88 -1.08 7.68
CA ASP A 5 -1.70 -0.87 8.51
C ASP A 5 -1.92 0.28 9.50
N ASN A 6 -2.50 1.40 9.09
CA ASN A 6 -2.85 2.50 10.00
C ASN A 6 -3.80 1.99 11.11
N TYR A 7 -4.83 1.22 10.75
CA TYR A 7 -5.76 0.63 11.70
C TYR A 7 -5.08 -0.33 12.69
N LYS A 8 -4.27 -1.28 12.19
CA LYS A 8 -3.66 -2.33 13.01
C LYS A 8 -2.42 -1.92 13.79
N LEU A 9 -1.62 -1.00 13.25
CA LEU A 9 -0.31 -0.63 13.79
C LEU A 9 -0.31 0.71 14.50
N GLU A 10 -1.09 1.68 14.02
CA GLU A 10 -1.14 3.04 14.57
C GLU A 10 -2.39 3.29 15.42
N GLY A 11 -3.42 2.45 15.26
CA GLY A 11 -4.76 2.69 15.83
C GLY A 11 -5.45 3.90 15.20
N ASP A 12 -4.92 4.40 14.08
CA ASP A 12 -5.45 5.54 13.34
C ASP A 12 -6.49 5.05 12.33
N ILE A 13 -7.70 5.56 12.46
CA ILE A 13 -8.84 5.17 11.63
C ILE A 13 -9.30 6.40 10.87
N ASP A 14 -9.10 6.37 9.56
CA ASP A 14 -9.62 7.37 8.66
C ASP A 14 -11.16 7.27 8.60
N ALA A 15 -11.85 8.28 9.13
CA ALA A 15 -13.32 8.32 9.20
C ALA A 15 -13.97 8.27 7.81
N ASP A 16 -13.25 8.69 6.76
CA ASP A 16 -13.72 8.68 5.38
C ASP A 16 -13.47 7.33 4.69
N SER A 17 -13.08 6.29 5.44
CA SER A 17 -12.79 4.96 4.91
C SER A 17 -13.77 3.89 5.38
N VAL A 18 -13.75 2.73 4.69
CA VAL A 18 -14.50 1.54 5.12
C VAL A 18 -14.11 1.07 6.52
N TYR A 19 -12.89 1.36 6.99
CA TYR A 19 -12.46 1.05 8.36
C TYR A 19 -13.04 2.04 9.38
N GLY A 20 -13.39 3.25 8.95
CA GLY A 20 -14.04 4.29 9.74
C GLY A 20 -15.58 4.28 9.67
N GLY A 21 -16.15 3.37 8.88
CA GLY A 21 -17.61 3.22 8.71
C GLY A 21 -18.20 3.96 7.52
N ALA A 22 -17.37 4.57 6.65
CA ALA A 22 -17.81 5.07 5.36
C ALA A 22 -18.25 3.91 4.43
N PRO A 23 -19.16 4.16 3.47
CA PRO A 23 -19.62 3.11 2.54
C PRO A 23 -18.51 2.58 1.62
N ASP A 24 -17.51 3.42 1.32
CA ASP A 24 -16.35 3.09 0.52
C ASP A 24 -15.16 3.98 0.90
N SER A 25 -13.98 3.67 0.34
CA SER A 25 -12.73 4.40 0.57
C SER A 25 -12.38 5.35 -0.58
N SER A 26 -13.36 5.87 -1.33
CA SER A 26 -13.10 6.76 -2.47
C SER A 26 -12.40 8.06 -2.08
N GLU A 27 -12.79 8.67 -0.96
CA GLU A 27 -12.17 9.89 -0.44
C GLU A 27 -10.67 9.71 -0.09
N PRO A 28 -10.28 8.74 0.75
CA PRO A 28 -8.87 8.48 1.02
C PRO A 28 -8.10 8.00 -0.21
N PHE A 29 -8.74 7.29 -1.14
CA PHE A 29 -8.12 6.92 -2.41
C PHE A 29 -7.82 8.14 -3.28
N ASN A 30 -8.74 9.10 -3.37
CA ASN A 30 -8.52 10.37 -4.07
C ASN A 30 -7.36 11.16 -3.46
N ARG A 31 -7.28 11.26 -2.12
CA ARG A 31 -6.14 11.87 -1.44
C ARG A 31 -4.83 11.17 -1.77
N PHE A 32 -4.83 9.84 -1.87
CA PHE A 32 -3.66 9.08 -2.30
C PHE A 32 -3.25 9.42 -3.74
N LEU A 33 -4.19 9.50 -4.68
CA LEU A 33 -3.90 9.85 -6.08
C LEU A 33 -3.38 11.28 -6.23
N ASP A 34 -3.91 12.23 -5.46
CA ASP A 34 -3.40 13.60 -5.42
C ASP A 34 -1.95 13.65 -4.91
N LEU A 35 -1.67 12.92 -3.82
CA LEU A 35 -0.33 12.82 -3.28
C LEU A 35 0.62 12.14 -4.28
N ALA A 36 0.22 11.04 -4.89
CA ALA A 36 1.00 10.32 -5.89
C ALA A 36 1.33 11.21 -7.10
N SER A 37 0.36 12.00 -7.58
CA SER A 37 0.54 12.94 -8.69
C SER A 37 1.52 14.07 -8.35
N SER A 38 1.67 14.40 -7.06
CA SER A 38 2.67 15.38 -6.60
C SER A 38 4.10 14.82 -6.53
N ARG A 39 4.30 13.51 -6.71
CA ARG A 39 5.62 12.88 -6.61
C ARG A 39 6.34 12.90 -7.96
N PRO A 40 7.54 13.51 -8.06
CA PRO A 40 8.27 13.59 -9.32
C PRO A 40 8.66 12.20 -9.81
N ASN A 41 8.44 11.92 -11.09
CA ASN A 41 8.76 10.65 -11.76
C ASN A 41 8.11 9.40 -11.14
N PHE A 42 7.05 9.57 -10.35
CA PHE A 42 6.37 8.45 -9.69
C PHE A 42 5.29 7.83 -10.58
N LEU A 43 4.42 8.67 -11.13
CA LEU A 43 3.40 8.20 -12.06
C LEU A 43 3.97 8.07 -13.48
N PRO A 44 3.53 7.08 -14.25
CA PRO A 44 3.98 6.90 -15.63
C PRO A 44 3.67 8.13 -16.50
N PRO A 45 4.44 8.42 -17.57
CA PRO A 45 4.21 9.58 -18.44
C PRO A 45 2.85 9.60 -19.15
N TRP A 46 2.18 8.45 -19.24
CA TRP A 46 0.85 8.31 -19.82
C TRP A 46 -0.28 8.61 -18.82
N TRP A 47 0.04 8.81 -17.54
CA TRP A 47 -0.95 9.13 -16.51
C TRP A 47 -1.49 10.55 -16.69
N ASN A 48 -2.82 10.69 -16.71
CA ASN A 48 -3.54 11.95 -16.87
C ASN A 48 -4.95 11.83 -16.24
N ASP A 49 -5.73 12.90 -16.29
CA ASP A 49 -7.07 12.97 -15.68
C ASP A 49 -8.03 11.90 -16.22
N ALA A 50 -7.93 11.54 -17.51
CA ALA A 50 -8.74 10.46 -18.07
C ALA A 50 -8.36 9.10 -17.48
N LYS A 51 -7.06 8.84 -17.28
CA LYS A 51 -6.57 7.60 -16.63
C LYS A 51 -6.89 7.54 -15.14
N ARG A 52 -6.91 8.68 -14.46
CA ARG A 52 -7.45 8.79 -13.11
C ARG A 52 -8.92 8.39 -13.07
N ALA A 53 -9.77 8.98 -13.92
CA ALA A 53 -11.19 8.66 -13.96
C ALA A 53 -11.46 7.18 -14.31
N GLU A 54 -10.70 6.60 -15.25
CA GLU A 54 -10.75 5.16 -15.56
C GLU A 54 -10.38 4.31 -14.33
N CYS A 55 -9.34 4.71 -13.58
CA CYS A 55 -8.89 4.02 -12.38
C CYS A 55 -9.92 4.07 -11.25
N GLU A 56 -10.52 5.25 -11.01
CA GLU A 56 -11.59 5.43 -10.04
C GLU A 56 -12.82 4.58 -10.40
N ALA A 57 -13.25 4.59 -11.66
CA ALA A 57 -14.37 3.76 -12.11
C ALA A 57 -14.07 2.26 -11.94
N PHE A 58 -12.86 1.83 -12.33
CA PHE A 58 -12.43 0.44 -12.17
C PHE A 58 -12.43 0.01 -10.70
N SER A 59 -11.98 0.89 -9.80
CA SER A 59 -11.93 0.64 -8.36
C SER A 59 -13.28 0.50 -7.67
N MET A 60 -14.40 0.75 -8.38
CA MET A 60 -15.75 0.52 -7.89
C MET A 60 -16.44 -0.67 -8.56
N SER A 61 -15.95 -1.10 -9.73
CA SER A 61 -16.55 -2.19 -10.51
C SER A 61 -15.83 -3.54 -10.36
N ASP A 62 -14.55 -3.52 -10.00
CA ASP A 62 -13.75 -4.74 -9.83
C ASP A 62 -14.05 -5.41 -8.49
N ASP A 63 -14.01 -6.74 -8.44
CA ASP A 63 -14.30 -7.51 -7.21
C ASP A 63 -13.11 -7.50 -6.24
N TRP A 64 -11.87 -7.43 -6.76
CA TRP A 64 -10.65 -7.54 -5.95
C TRP A 64 -10.17 -6.17 -5.47
N CYS A 65 -10.13 -5.18 -6.36
CA CYS A 65 -9.66 -3.83 -6.11
C CYS A 65 -10.79 -2.88 -5.65
N ASN A 66 -11.90 -3.41 -5.15
CA ASN A 66 -13.06 -2.61 -4.79
C ASN A 66 -12.84 -1.72 -3.56
N LEU A 67 -13.05 -0.41 -3.67
CA LEU A 67 -12.91 0.51 -2.54
C LEU A 67 -14.01 0.39 -1.48
N ALA A 68 -15.12 -0.29 -1.79
CA ALA A 68 -16.16 -0.63 -0.82
C ALA A 68 -15.81 -1.85 0.03
N ALA A 69 -14.71 -2.55 -0.27
CA ALA A 69 -14.25 -3.71 0.48
C ALA A 69 -12.92 -3.41 1.20
N GLY A 70 -12.88 -3.70 2.49
CA GLY A 70 -11.62 -3.69 3.25
C GLY A 70 -10.75 -4.87 2.82
N VAL A 71 -9.45 -4.63 2.60
CA VAL A 71 -8.48 -5.67 2.28
C VAL A 71 -7.63 -6.00 3.51
N GLN A 72 -7.31 -7.28 3.70
CA GLN A 72 -6.36 -7.73 4.71
C GLN A 72 -5.03 -8.15 4.09
N LYS A 73 -3.98 -8.15 4.94
CA LYS A 73 -2.64 -8.62 4.56
C LYS A 73 -2.70 -10.04 3.96
N GLN A 74 -3.49 -10.93 4.55
CA GLN A 74 -3.57 -12.31 4.08
C GLN A 74 -4.24 -12.40 2.71
N ASP A 75 -5.31 -11.63 2.48
CA ASP A 75 -5.99 -11.57 1.18
C ASP A 75 -5.02 -11.22 0.05
N ILE A 76 -4.10 -10.28 0.31
CA ILE A 76 -3.07 -9.87 -0.67
C ILE A 76 -2.06 -10.97 -0.94
N ILE A 77 -1.60 -11.66 0.11
CA ILE A 77 -0.68 -12.78 -0.05
C ILE A 77 -1.35 -13.88 -0.87
N ASP A 78 -2.61 -14.20 -0.58
CA ASP A 78 -3.35 -15.25 -1.25
C ASP A 78 -3.65 -14.89 -2.71
N HIS A 79 -4.01 -13.64 -3.00
CA HIS A 79 -4.29 -13.17 -4.35
C HIS A 79 -3.05 -13.16 -5.25
N TYR A 80 -1.93 -12.62 -4.76
CA TYR A 80 -0.71 -12.47 -5.55
C TYR A 80 0.25 -13.67 -5.43
N ASN A 81 -0.01 -14.60 -4.51
CA ASN A 81 0.86 -15.73 -4.19
C ASN A 81 2.32 -15.30 -3.90
N ASP A 82 2.50 -14.14 -3.28
CA ASP A 82 3.81 -13.62 -2.90
C ASP A 82 3.76 -13.06 -1.45
N PRO A 83 4.46 -13.71 -0.50
CA PRO A 83 4.47 -13.26 0.89
C PRO A 83 5.12 -11.89 1.10
N ASN A 84 5.92 -11.39 0.14
CA ASN A 84 6.56 -10.09 0.21
C ASN A 84 5.71 -8.97 -0.41
N PHE A 85 4.64 -9.29 -1.15
CA PHE A 85 3.81 -8.29 -1.82
C PHE A 85 3.23 -7.24 -0.85
N PRO A 86 2.76 -7.60 0.37
CA PRO A 86 2.34 -6.59 1.34
C PRO A 86 3.44 -5.60 1.73
N MET A 87 4.70 -6.04 1.77
CA MET A 87 5.83 -5.13 2.03
C MET A 87 6.10 -4.21 0.85
N GLN A 88 6.00 -4.70 -0.40
CA GLN A 88 6.08 -3.85 -1.60
C GLN A 88 5.02 -2.75 -1.59
N LEU A 89 3.78 -3.08 -1.22
CA LEU A 89 2.71 -2.09 -1.11
C LEU A 89 2.96 -1.07 0.02
N ARG A 90 3.58 -1.47 1.12
CA ARG A 90 3.99 -0.54 2.19
C ARG A 90 5.03 0.46 1.69
N MET A 91 6.05 -0.03 0.98
CA MET A 91 7.11 0.81 0.41
C MET A 91 6.57 1.74 -0.67
N LEU A 92 5.61 1.27 -1.50
CA LEU A 92 4.90 2.13 -2.44
C LEU A 92 4.16 3.26 -1.70
N GLY A 93 3.44 2.91 -0.64
CA GLY A 93 2.78 3.88 0.24
C GLY A 93 3.77 4.87 0.84
N GLU A 94 4.94 4.42 1.30
CA GLU A 94 5.99 5.29 1.83
C GLU A 94 6.47 6.34 0.84
N VAL A 95 6.68 5.98 -0.42
CA VAL A 95 7.06 6.95 -1.47
C VAL A 95 5.97 8.03 -1.63
N VAL A 96 4.70 7.61 -1.60
CA VAL A 96 3.56 8.53 -1.76
C VAL A 96 3.35 9.39 -0.52
N TYR A 97 3.37 8.83 0.68
CA TYR A 97 3.12 9.55 1.94
C TYR A 97 4.37 10.23 2.51
N LYS A 98 5.57 9.94 1.96
CA LYS A 98 6.89 10.33 2.49
C LYS A 98 7.12 9.91 3.95
N ARG A 99 6.42 8.85 4.39
CA ARG A 99 6.46 8.35 5.77
C ARG A 99 6.00 6.89 5.81
N GLY A 100 6.74 6.05 6.54
CA GLY A 100 6.37 4.66 6.80
C GLY A 100 5.29 4.49 7.85
N PRO A 101 4.65 3.30 7.90
CA PRO A 101 3.79 2.95 9.02
C PRO A 101 4.54 3.13 10.34
N GLY A 102 3.92 3.79 11.32
CA GLY A 102 4.52 4.13 12.61
C GLY A 102 5.59 5.24 12.55
N GLY A 103 5.80 5.89 11.41
CA GLY A 103 6.84 6.93 11.25
C GLY A 103 8.26 6.42 11.04
N GLN A 104 8.42 5.14 10.72
CA GLN A 104 9.72 4.56 10.42
C GLN A 104 10.24 5.00 9.04
N ASP A 105 11.56 5.07 8.90
CA ASP A 105 12.25 5.27 7.62
C ASP A 105 12.44 3.91 6.92
N GLY A 106 11.65 3.66 5.87
CA GLY A 106 11.68 2.40 5.13
C GLY A 106 12.76 2.31 4.04
N THR A 107 13.62 3.32 3.87
CA THR A 107 14.63 3.35 2.81
C THR A 107 15.55 2.12 2.81
N GLY A 108 15.95 1.65 3.99
CA GLY A 108 16.77 0.44 4.13
C GLY A 108 16.07 -0.84 3.66
N MET A 109 14.78 -0.96 3.99
CA MET A 109 13.94 -2.09 3.56
C MET A 109 13.67 -2.04 2.05
N MET A 110 13.46 -0.83 1.49
CA MET A 110 13.28 -0.61 0.06
C MET A 110 14.49 -1.05 -0.76
N ASN A 111 15.69 -0.67 -0.33
CA ASN A 111 16.93 -1.13 -0.97
C ASN A 111 17.10 -2.66 -0.86
N MET A 112 16.75 -3.25 0.28
CA MET A 112 16.81 -4.70 0.45
C MET A 112 15.84 -5.43 -0.49
N MET A 113 14.60 -4.96 -0.62
CA MET A 113 13.61 -5.58 -1.49
C MET A 113 13.93 -5.42 -2.98
N ALA A 114 14.41 -4.25 -3.41
CA ALA A 114 14.87 -4.06 -4.79
C ALA A 114 16.01 -5.04 -5.14
N ASN A 115 16.95 -5.27 -4.22
CA ASN A 115 18.00 -6.27 -4.41
C ASN A 115 17.43 -7.69 -4.51
N LEU A 116 16.42 -8.04 -3.71
CA LEU A 116 15.76 -9.35 -3.76
C LEU A 116 14.94 -9.58 -5.05
N GLU A 117 14.39 -8.52 -5.66
CA GLU A 117 13.71 -8.60 -6.96
C GLU A 117 14.69 -8.87 -8.10
N THR A 118 15.90 -8.30 -8.04
CA THR A 118 16.95 -8.51 -9.05
C THR A 118 17.75 -9.80 -8.87
N TYR A 119 17.56 -10.51 -7.76
CA TYR A 119 18.30 -11.73 -7.42
C TYR A 119 17.60 -12.98 -7.97
N ASP A 120 18.26 -13.66 -8.91
CA ASP A 120 17.77 -14.87 -9.60
C ASP A 120 18.11 -16.20 -8.87
N GLY A 121 18.48 -16.13 -7.58
CA GLY A 121 18.76 -17.32 -6.76
C GLY A 121 17.55 -17.79 -5.95
N PRO A 122 17.62 -18.98 -5.30
CA PRO A 122 16.50 -19.51 -4.53
C PRO A 122 16.13 -18.56 -3.39
N LYS A 123 14.89 -18.04 -3.44
CA LYS A 123 14.31 -17.18 -2.40
C LYS A 123 14.25 -17.97 -1.08
N LYS A 124 15.22 -17.75 -0.18
CA LYS A 124 15.15 -18.27 1.19
C LYS A 124 14.26 -17.35 1.99
N TYR A 125 13.00 -17.76 2.17
CA TYR A 125 12.03 -17.06 2.99
C TYR A 125 12.52 -16.99 4.45
N SER A 126 12.99 -15.81 4.86
CA SER A 126 13.16 -15.49 6.27
C SER A 126 12.07 -14.50 6.62
N VAL A 127 11.08 -14.95 7.39
CA VAL A 127 10.08 -14.09 8.00
C VAL A 127 10.82 -13.18 8.97
N MET A 128 11.09 -11.94 8.58
CA MET A 128 11.64 -10.95 9.51
C MET A 128 10.53 -10.58 10.50
N HIS A 129 10.59 -11.16 11.69
CA HIS A 129 9.86 -10.68 12.85
C HIS A 129 10.42 -9.30 13.23
N ILE A 130 9.56 -8.28 13.18
CA ILE A 130 9.83 -6.98 13.78
C ILE A 130 9.74 -7.20 15.30
N ASN A 131 10.89 -7.47 15.92
CA ASN A 131 11.00 -7.52 17.36
C ASN A 131 10.71 -6.11 17.92
N HIS A 132 9.62 -6.00 18.66
CA HIS A 132 9.33 -4.83 19.48
C HIS A 132 10.20 -4.95 20.75
N SER A 133 11.28 -4.19 20.81
CA SER A 133 11.95 -3.90 22.07
C SER A 133 11.35 -2.62 22.65
N SER A 134 10.40 -2.80 23.57
CA SER A 134 9.95 -1.73 24.46
C SER A 134 10.97 -1.56 25.59
N THR A 135 11.49 -0.35 25.75
CA THR A 135 11.96 0.20 27.03
C THR A 135 11.47 1.62 27.15
#